data_AF-A0A831M5A7-F1
#
_entry.id   AF-A0A831M5A7-F1
#
_cell.length_a   1.000
_cell.length_b   1.000
_cell.length_c   1.000
_cell.angle_alpha   90.00
_cell.angle_beta   90.00
_cell.angle_gamma   90.00
#
_symmetry.space_group_name_H-M   'P 1'
#
loop_
_entity.id
_entity.type
_entity.pdbx_description
1 polymer ?
#
loop_
_entity_poly.entity_id
_entity_poly.type
_entity_poly.pdbx_seq_one_letter_code
_entity_poly.pdbx_strand_id
1 'polypeptide(L)'
;MIRMIAGRRVGGAAMLAIIALGGGCAATSARSVAAAGPVTSGLAAADVSAEGLARLDGLMEEAVARRDVPGAVLLVVHRGRTVYRRAFGLSQL
;
A
#
# COMPACT_ATOMS: atom_id res chain seq x y z
N MET A 1 26.38 26.18 -10.29
CA MET A 1 24.92 25.95 -10.46
C MET A 1 24.42 25.24 -9.21
N ILE A 2 23.29 25.74 -8.67
CA ILE A 2 22.47 25.21 -7.56
C ILE A 2 23.08 25.35 -6.14
N ARG A 3 22.70 26.44 -5.48
CA ARG A 3 22.84 26.68 -4.03
C ARG A 3 21.77 25.87 -3.28
N MET A 4 22.17 25.25 -2.17
CA MET A 4 21.70 25.44 -0.78
C MET A 4 20.20 25.83 -0.62
N ILE A 5 19.43 25.26 0.32
CA ILE A 5 19.20 25.77 1.69
C ILE A 5 18.27 24.72 2.36
N ALA A 6 18.75 24.00 3.37
CA ALA A 6 18.53 24.25 4.81
C ALA A 6 17.06 24.14 5.26
N GLY A 7 16.83 23.25 6.23
CA GLY A 7 15.54 22.98 6.82
C GLY A 7 14.92 24.20 7.50
N ARG A 8 13.59 24.20 7.57
CA ARG A 8 12.84 25.12 8.43
C ARG A 8 11.73 24.34 9.11
N ARG A 9 11.98 24.02 10.39
CA ARG A 9 10.95 23.63 11.34
C ARG A 9 9.98 24.81 11.47
N VAL A 10 8.68 24.58 11.32
CA VAL A 10 7.65 25.53 11.74
C VAL A 10 6.66 24.73 12.59
N GLY A 11 6.88 24.79 13.90
CA GLY A 11 5.87 24.40 14.86
C GLY A 11 4.88 25.53 15.11
N GLY A 12 3.73 25.14 15.65
CA GLY A 12 3.05 25.90 16.69
C GLY A 12 2.37 27.20 16.30
N ALA A 13 1.05 27.12 16.27
CA ALA A 13 0.12 28.17 16.68
C ALA A 13 -0.04 29.42 15.79
N ALA A 14 -1.28 29.50 15.31
CA ALA A 14 -2.10 30.71 15.25
C ALA A 14 -1.95 31.65 14.05
N MET A 15 -3.14 32.01 13.58
CA MET A 15 -3.53 33.25 12.92
C MET A 15 -3.32 33.32 11.39
N LEU A 16 -4.34 32.94 10.61
CA LEU A 16 -5.47 33.77 10.13
C LEU A 16 -5.08 34.77 9.02
N ALA A 17 -5.42 34.43 7.77
CA ALA A 17 -5.81 35.33 6.66
C ALA A 17 -5.89 34.47 5.37
N ILE A 18 -7.06 34.05 4.89
CA ILE A 18 -8.09 34.77 4.11
C ILE A 18 -7.63 35.18 2.70
N ILE A 19 -8.23 34.48 1.71
CA ILE A 19 -8.62 34.88 0.34
C ILE A 19 -7.52 34.98 -0.74
N ALA A 20 -7.65 34.18 -1.81
CA ALA A 20 -8.14 34.69 -3.10
C ALA A 20 -8.30 33.58 -4.16
N LEU A 21 -9.40 33.71 -4.89
CA LEU A 21 -9.83 32.93 -6.04
C LEU A 21 -8.78 32.92 -7.18
N GLY A 22 -8.55 31.73 -7.73
CA GLY A 22 -7.93 31.48 -9.04
C GLY A 22 -7.90 29.96 -9.22
N GLY A 23 -8.78 29.36 -10.02
CA GLY A 23 -8.78 29.50 -11.46
C GLY A 23 -7.85 28.44 -12.04
N GLY A 24 -8.40 27.26 -12.37
CA GLY A 24 -7.63 26.21 -13.05
C GLY A 24 -8.14 24.81 -12.78
N CYS A 25 -9.10 24.37 -13.60
CA CYS A 25 -9.44 22.96 -13.76
C CYS A 25 -8.19 22.15 -14.11
N ALA A 26 -7.69 21.36 -13.17
CA ALA A 26 -7.01 20.13 -13.47
C ALA A 26 -7.53 19.10 -12.47
N ALA A 27 -8.70 18.56 -12.78
CA ALA A 27 -9.10 17.25 -12.29
C ALA A 27 -8.02 16.26 -12.73
N THR A 28 -6.96 16.13 -11.93
CA THR A 28 -6.08 14.97 -11.99
C THR A 28 -6.97 13.82 -11.58
N SER A 29 -7.53 13.16 -12.60
CA SER A 29 -8.34 11.97 -12.48
C SER A 29 -7.59 11.01 -11.58
N ALA A 30 -8.08 10.81 -10.36
CA ALA A 30 -7.62 9.75 -9.49
C ALA A 30 -7.94 8.46 -10.24
N ARG A 31 -6.94 7.92 -10.94
CA ARG A 31 -7.03 6.61 -11.55
C ARG A 31 -7.18 5.65 -10.38
N SER A 32 -8.43 5.31 -10.07
CA SER A 32 -8.73 4.27 -9.11
C SER A 32 -8.00 3.03 -9.62
N VAL A 33 -7.00 2.61 -8.87
CA VAL A 33 -6.46 1.27 -9.03
C VAL A 33 -7.60 0.40 -8.55
N ALA A 34 -8.42 -0.06 -9.50
CA ALA A 34 -9.45 -1.04 -9.26
C ALA A 34 -8.81 -2.15 -8.42
N ALA A 35 -9.36 -2.39 -7.23
CA ALA A 35 -8.90 -3.44 -6.36
C ALA A 35 -8.88 -4.72 -7.18
N ALA A 36 -7.67 -5.16 -7.57
CA ALA A 36 -7.50 -6.37 -8.34
C ALA A 36 -8.08 -7.49 -7.48
N GLY A 37 -9.19 -8.07 -7.93
CA GLY A 37 -9.87 -9.17 -7.27
C GLY A 37 -8.91 -10.33 -6.99
N PRO A 38 -9.33 -11.34 -6.21
CA PRO A 38 -8.50 -12.47 -5.87
C PRO A 38 -8.02 -13.16 -7.15
N VAL A 39 -6.76 -12.94 -7.53
CA VAL A 39 -6.11 -13.68 -8.61
C VAL A 39 -5.56 -14.96 -8.00
N THR A 40 -6.34 -16.03 -8.09
CA THR A 40 -5.85 -17.38 -7.86
C THR A 40 -4.91 -17.70 -9.01
N SER A 41 -3.61 -17.48 -8.82
CA SER A 41 -2.58 -17.96 -9.75
C SER A 41 -2.61 -19.48 -9.72
N GLY A 42 -3.30 -20.07 -10.70
CA GLY A 42 -3.27 -21.50 -10.94
C GLY A 42 -1.88 -21.88 -11.43
N LEU A 43 -0.98 -22.21 -10.52
CA LEU A 43 0.22 -22.96 -10.84
C LEU A 43 0.61 -23.88 -9.69
N ALA A 44 0.89 -25.13 -10.04
CA ALA A 44 0.93 -26.28 -9.14
C ALA A 44 1.59 -26.01 -7.79
N ALA A 45 0.86 -26.33 -6.72
CA ALA A 45 1.31 -26.39 -5.33
C ALA A 45 2.48 -27.38 -5.10
N ALA A 46 3.12 -27.89 -6.15
CA ALA A 46 4.15 -28.92 -6.08
C ALA A 46 5.55 -28.36 -5.74
N ASP A 47 5.83 -27.09 -6.04
CA ASP A 47 7.15 -26.49 -5.80
C ASP A 47 7.24 -25.65 -4.50
N VAL A 48 6.10 -25.39 -3.83
CA VAL A 48 6.03 -24.56 -2.61
C VAL A 48 5.12 -25.23 -1.59
N SER A 49 5.59 -25.36 -0.33
CA SER A 49 4.81 -25.98 0.75
C SER A 49 3.53 -25.19 1.05
N ALA A 50 2.41 -25.91 1.00
CA ALA A 50 1.10 -25.37 1.36
C ALA A 50 1.05 -24.96 2.84
N GLU A 51 1.70 -25.72 3.72
CA GLU A 51 1.81 -25.43 5.15
C GLU A 51 2.60 -24.15 5.41
N GLY A 52 3.66 -23.93 4.63
CA GLY A 52 4.45 -22.70 4.67
C GLY A 52 3.62 -21.47 4.29
N LEU A 53 2.82 -21.57 3.21
CA LEU A 53 1.91 -20.51 2.79
C LEU A 53 0.81 -20.25 3.84
N ALA A 54 0.22 -21.31 4.40
CA ALA A 54 -0.78 -21.18 5.45
C ALA A 54 -0.22 -20.50 6.72
N ARG A 55 1.06 -20.76 7.06
CA ARG A 55 1.73 -20.05 8.16
C ARG A 55 1.89 -18.55 7.87
N LEU A 56 2.27 -18.20 6.64
CA LEU A 56 2.38 -16.79 6.24
C LEU A 56 1.02 -16.08 6.32
N ASP A 57 -0.06 -16.76 5.93
CA ASP A 57 -1.42 -16.23 6.07
C ASP A 57 -1.76 -15.93 7.52
N GLY A 58 -1.52 -16.88 8.43
CA GLY A 58 -1.77 -16.68 9.86
C GLY A 58 -0.99 -15.49 10.43
N LEU A 59 0.30 -15.35 10.06
CA LEU A 59 1.11 -14.22 10.50
C LEU A 59 0.59 -12.87 9.99
N MET A 60 0.14 -12.80 8.75
CA MET A 60 -0.43 -11.57 8.17
C MET A 60 -1.79 -11.23 8.78
N GLU A 61 -2.64 -12.24 8.98
CA GLU A 61 -3.92 -12.08 9.66
C GLU A 61 -3.73 -11.58 11.10
N GLU A 62 -2.75 -12.12 11.83
CA GLU A 62 -2.44 -11.68 13.19
C GLU A 62 -1.88 -10.25 13.22
N ALA A 63 -1.00 -9.88 12.28
CA ALA A 63 -0.48 -8.51 12.19
C ALA A 63 -1.59 -7.48 11.92
N VAL A 64 -2.56 -7.81 11.07
CA VAL A 64 -3.76 -6.98 10.86
C VAL A 64 -4.63 -6.94 12.12
N ALA A 65 -4.85 -8.09 12.78
CA ALA A 65 -5.67 -8.17 13.98
C ALA A 65 -5.09 -7.37 15.16
N ARG A 66 -3.77 -7.41 15.34
CA ARG A 66 -3.05 -6.59 16.34
C ARG A 66 -2.95 -5.12 15.97
N ARG A 67 -3.41 -4.72 14.78
CA ARG A 67 -3.34 -3.36 14.22
C ARG A 67 -1.90 -2.87 14.05
N ASP A 68 -0.96 -3.79 13.87
CA ASP A 68 0.43 -3.47 13.55
C ASP A 68 0.50 -2.83 12.14
N VAL A 69 -0.41 -3.24 11.25
CA VAL A 69 -0.62 -2.67 9.91
C VAL A 69 -2.13 -2.56 9.59
N PRO A 70 -2.58 -1.55 8.82
CA PRO A 70 -3.96 -1.47 8.34
C PRO A 70 -4.31 -2.57 7.31
N GLY A 71 -3.34 -2.91 6.47
CA GLY A 71 -3.45 -3.92 5.43
C GLY A 71 -2.14 -4.11 4.67
N ALA A 72 -2.01 -5.25 3.99
CA ALA A 72 -0.82 -5.64 3.23
C ALA A 72 -1.18 -6.59 2.08
N VAL A 73 -0.30 -6.69 1.09
CA VAL A 73 -0.40 -7.70 0.01
C VAL A 73 0.83 -8.58 0.06
N LEU A 74 0.61 -9.88 0.27
CA LEU A 74 1.66 -10.90 0.21
C LEU A 74 1.77 -11.41 -1.24
N LEU A 75 2.95 -11.30 -1.82
CA LEU A 75 3.30 -11.81 -3.14
C LEU A 75 4.48 -12.76 -3.01
N VAL A 76 4.33 -14.00 -3.47
CA VAL A 76 5.42 -14.98 -3.51
C VAL A 76 5.72 -15.31 -4.96
N VAL A 77 7.00 -15.16 -5.31
CA VAL A 77 7.54 -15.47 -6.63
C VAL A 77 8.54 -16.61 -6.49
N HIS A 78 8.33 -17.68 -7.24
CA HIS A 78 9.25 -18.82 -7.33
C HIS A 78 9.65 -19.02 -8.79
N ARG A 79 10.96 -19.11 -9.07
CA ARG A 79 11.50 -19.26 -10.43
C ARG A 79 10.95 -18.21 -11.42
N GLY A 80 10.84 -16.96 -10.99
CA GLY A 80 10.32 -15.86 -11.80
C GLY A 80 8.80 -15.91 -12.06
N ARG A 81 8.06 -16.83 -11.43
CA ARG A 81 6.60 -16.97 -11.57
C ARG A 81 5.91 -16.65 -10.25
N THR A 82 4.82 -15.88 -10.31
CA THR A 82 3.97 -15.66 -9.13
C THR A 82 3.22 -16.93 -8.78
N VAL A 83 3.54 -17.50 -7.62
CA VAL A 83 2.95 -18.76 -7.12
C VAL A 83 1.91 -18.52 -6.03
N TYR A 84 1.93 -17.35 -5.39
CA TYR A 84 0.95 -16.98 -4.38
C TYR A 84 0.76 -15.46 -4.35
N ARG A 85 -0.49 -15.01 -4.24
CA ARG A 85 -0.82 -13.60 -4.02
C ARG A 85 -2.10 -13.48 -3.20
N ARG A 86 -2.05 -12.79 -2.06
CA ARG A 86 -3.22 -12.52 -1.22
C ARG A 86 -3.13 -11.13 -0.59
N ALA A 87 -4.28 -10.46 -0.48
CA ALA A 87 -4.41 -9.19 0.22
C ALA A 87 -5.04 -9.41 1.60
N PHE A 88 -4.56 -8.65 2.58
CA PHE A 88 -4.99 -8.67 3.98
C PHE A 88 -5.33 -7.25 4.41
N GLY A 89 -6.37 -7.10 5.24
CA GLY A 89 -6.77 -5.80 5.77
C GLY A 89 -7.23 -4.79 4.71
N LEU A 90 -7.10 -3.51 5.01
CA LEU A 90 -7.53 -2.39 4.17
C LEU A 90 -6.33 -1.58 3.70
N SER A 91 -6.37 -1.10 2.46
CA SER A 91 -5.42 -0.09 1.97
C SER A 91 -5.68 1.27 2.64
N GLN A 92 -4.63 2.05 2.83
CA GLN A 92 -4.78 3.46 3.18
C GLN A 92 -5.11 4.27 1.93
N LEU A 93 -6.14 5.13 2.03
CA LEU A 93 -6.62 6.03 0.98
C LEU A 93 -5.98 7.42 1.11
#